data_AF-A0A436DKN3-F1
#
_entry.id   AF-A0A436DKN3-F1
#
_cell.length_a   1.000
_cell.length_b   1.000
_cell.length_c   1.000
_cell.angle_alpha   90.00
_cell.angle_beta   90.00
_cell.angle_gamma   90.00
#
_symmetry.space_group_name_H-M   'P 1'
#
loop_
_entity.id
_entity.type
_entity.pdbx_description
1 polymer ?
#
loop_
_entity_poly.entity_id
_entity_poly.type
_entity_poly.pdbx_seq_one_letter_code
_entity_poly.pdbx_strand_id
1 'polypeptide(L)' 'IVISINGANDAAVITGDASGSLTEASGVANATAGTSPATGDLNATDVDNTATFNTQAAVAKTYGTFSMDVNGAWSYTLD' A
#
# COMPACT_ATOMS: atom_id res chain seq x y z
N ILE A 1 -31.31 19.66 -33.62
CA ILE A 1 -30.42 18.48 -33.55
C ILE A 1 -29.81 18.48 -32.16
N VAL A 2 -29.95 17.39 -31.41
CA VAL A 2 -29.30 17.19 -30.11
C VAL A 2 -28.26 16.10 -30.28
N ILE A 3 -27.03 16.37 -29.85
CA ILE A 3 -25.99 15.35 -29.73
C ILE A 3 -25.86 15.02 -28.24
N SER A 4 -25.99 13.74 -27.90
CA SER A 4 -25.74 13.23 -26.55
C SER A 4 -24.48 12.39 -26.58
N ILE A 5 -23.57 12.64 -25.63
CA ILE A 5 -22.36 11.84 -25.42
C ILE A 5 -22.42 11.33 -23.99
N ASN A 6 -22.28 10.01 -23.82
CA ASN A 6 -22.23 9.36 -22.52
C ASN A 6 -20.83 8.79 -22.32
N GLY A 7 -20.08 9.36 -21.37
CA GLY A 7 -18.79 8.82 -20.95
C GLY A 7 -18.95 7.50 -20.17
N ALA A 8 -17.84 6.77 -20.04
CA ALA A 8 -17.71 5.61 -19.17
C ALA A 8 -16.66 5.91 -18.10
N ASN A 9 -16.75 5.24 -16.96
CA ASN A 9 -15.80 5.38 -15.87
C ASN A 9 -14.50 4.62 -16.15
N ASP A 10 -13.36 5.29 -16.04
CA ASP A 10 -12.01 4.73 -16.10
C ASP A 10 -11.56 4.18 -14.74
N ALA A 11 -10.57 3.28 -14.76
CA ALA A 11 -9.99 2.76 -13.53
C ALA A 11 -8.93 3.72 -12.98
N ALA A 12 -8.89 3.88 -11.65
CA ALA A 12 -7.83 4.61 -10.99
C ALA A 12 -6.43 4.01 -11.29
N VAL A 13 -5.46 4.88 -11.45
CA VAL A 13 -4.04 4.56 -11.65
C VAL A 13 -3.32 4.70 -10.30
N ILE A 14 -2.57 3.67 -9.90
CA ILE A 14 -1.77 3.64 -8.67
C ILE A 14 -0.28 3.77 -9.01
N THR A 15 0.42 4.66 -8.32
CA THR A 15 1.88 4.88 -8.44
C THR A 15 2.53 4.98 -7.06
N GLY A 16 3.86 5.08 -7.00
CA GLY A 16 4.64 5.19 -5.76
C GLY A 16 5.38 3.91 -5.39
N ASP A 17 5.70 3.77 -4.10
CA ASP A 17 6.49 2.66 -3.59
C ASP A 17 5.60 1.43 -3.38
N ALA A 18 5.44 0.62 -4.43
CA ALA A 18 4.60 -0.58 -4.39
C ALA A 18 5.27 -1.81 -3.76
N SER A 19 6.51 -1.68 -3.28
CA SER A 19 7.29 -2.77 -2.71
C SER A 19 8.27 -2.26 -1.66
N GLY A 20 8.52 -3.08 -0.64
CA GLY A 20 9.61 -2.90 0.30
C GLY A 20 10.34 -4.22 0.56
N SER A 21 11.49 -4.15 1.21
CA SER A 21 12.28 -5.32 1.60
C SER A 21 12.55 -5.31 3.09
N LEU A 22 12.59 -6.50 3.66
CA LEU A 22 12.78 -6.75 5.09
C LEU A 22 13.86 -7.81 5.25
N THR A 23 14.58 -7.73 6.36
CA THR A 23 15.57 -8.70 6.80
C THR A 23 15.21 -9.10 8.22
N GLU A 24 15.09 -10.40 8.50
CA GLU A 24 14.85 -10.85 9.87
C GLU A 24 16.05 -10.54 10.78
N ALA A 25 15.80 -10.40 12.08
CA ALA A 25 16.89 -10.36 13.06
C ALA A 25 17.67 -11.69 13.04
N SER A 26 18.97 -11.64 13.36
CA SER A 26 19.87 -12.78 13.25
C SER A 26 20.95 -12.80 14.34
N GLY A 27 21.84 -13.80 14.28
CA GLY A 27 22.86 -14.04 15.29
C GLY A 27 22.35 -14.82 16.50
N VAL A 28 23.24 -15.13 17.44
CA VAL A 28 22.85 -15.83 18.69
C VAL A 28 21.92 -14.91 19.48
N ALA A 29 20.71 -15.39 19.74
CA ALA A 29 19.66 -14.65 20.44
C ALA A 29 19.28 -13.29 19.77
N ASN A 30 19.22 -13.26 18.43
CA ASN A 30 18.78 -12.09 17.64
C ASN A 30 19.62 -10.82 17.89
N ALA A 31 20.91 -10.98 18.24
CA ALA A 31 21.81 -9.87 18.55
C ALA A 31 22.10 -8.95 17.35
N THR A 32 21.87 -9.41 16.12
CA THR A 32 21.92 -8.60 14.91
C THR A 32 20.51 -8.18 14.54
N ALA A 33 20.22 -6.88 14.65
CA ALA A 33 18.92 -6.34 14.29
C ALA A 33 18.61 -6.58 12.81
N GLY A 34 17.36 -6.95 12.53
CA GLY A 34 16.80 -6.99 11.19
C GLY A 34 16.34 -5.61 10.73
N THR A 35 15.58 -5.59 9.63
CA THR A 35 14.81 -4.43 9.18
C THR A 35 13.34 -4.77 9.27
N SER A 36 12.61 -4.04 10.12
CA SER A 36 11.15 -4.08 10.29
C SER A 36 10.73 -2.80 11.04
N PRO A 37 9.68 -2.08 10.62
CA PRO A 37 8.82 -2.37 9.47
C PRO A 37 9.42 -1.92 8.13
N ALA A 38 8.84 -2.40 7.04
CA ALA A 38 9.01 -1.84 5.71
C ALA A 38 7.85 -0.88 5.46
N THR A 39 8.15 0.27 4.88
CA THR A 39 7.18 1.34 4.66
C THR A 39 7.29 1.86 3.23
N GLY A 40 6.21 2.47 2.75
CA GLY A 40 6.20 3.22 1.51
C GLY A 40 4.91 4.00 1.37
N ASP A 41 4.85 4.83 0.33
CA ASP A 41 3.70 5.66 0.02
C ASP A 41 3.21 5.35 -1.40
N LEU A 42 1.91 5.14 -1.53
CA LEU A 42 1.22 5.02 -2.81
C LEU A 42 0.37 6.25 -3.08
N ASN A 43 0.23 6.59 -4.36
CA ASN A 43 -0.67 7.64 -4.82
C ASN A 43 -1.69 7.05 -5.79
N ALA A 44 -2.93 7.54 -5.72
CA ALA A 44 -4.00 7.14 -6.63
C ALA A 44 -4.54 8.36 -7.39
N THR A 45 -4.72 8.22 -8.69
CA THR A 45 -5.34 9.24 -9.55
C THR A 45 -6.38 8.62 -10.44
N ASP A 46 -7.50 9.28 -10.62
CA ASP A 46 -8.59 8.85 -11.49
C ASP A 46 -9.09 10.08 -12.28
N VAL A 47 -9.37 9.90 -13.56
CA VAL A 47 -9.75 11.01 -14.45
C VAL A 47 -11.20 11.43 -14.26
N ASP A 48 -12.03 10.51 -13.78
CA ASP A 48 -13.47 10.71 -13.63
C ASP A 48 -13.87 11.04 -12.19
N ASN A 49 -13.12 10.53 -11.19
CA ASN A 49 -13.48 10.64 -9.78
C ASN A 49 -12.29 10.99 -8.87
N THR A 50 -12.60 11.24 -7.60
CA THR A 50 -11.56 11.23 -6.56
C THR A 50 -11.12 9.79 -6.29
N ALA A 51 -9.80 9.55 -6.28
CA ALA A 51 -9.23 8.25 -5.95
C ALA A 51 -8.68 8.26 -4.52
N THR A 52 -9.13 7.33 -3.69
CA THR A 52 -8.68 7.15 -2.30
C THR A 52 -8.43 5.68 -2.00
N PHE A 53 -7.52 5.38 -1.08
CA PHE A 53 -7.31 4.02 -0.60
C PHE A 53 -8.32 3.64 0.47
N ASN A 54 -8.63 2.35 0.55
CA ASN A 54 -9.33 1.79 1.70
C ASN A 54 -8.32 1.53 2.81
N THR A 55 -8.68 1.90 4.03
CA THR A 55 -7.85 1.60 5.19
C THR A 55 -7.70 0.08 5.38
N GLN A 56 -6.48 -0.35 5.63
CA GLN A 56 -6.15 -1.70 6.05
C GLN A 56 -5.48 -1.60 7.42
N ALA A 57 -6.01 -2.31 8.41
CA ALA A 57 -5.51 -2.25 9.77
C ALA A 57 -5.02 -3.63 10.20
N ALA A 58 -3.69 -3.77 10.37
CA ALA A 58 -3.02 -4.97 10.86
C ALA A 58 -3.53 -6.28 10.20
N VAL A 59 -3.68 -6.26 8.87
CA VAL A 59 -4.11 -7.43 8.10
C VAL A 59 -3.02 -8.49 8.19
N ALA A 60 -3.33 -9.61 8.84
CA ALA A 60 -2.41 -10.74 8.97
C ALA A 60 -2.00 -11.28 7.59
N LYS A 61 -0.71 -11.51 7.43
CA LYS A 61 -0.05 -12.17 6.30
C LYS A 61 0.79 -13.32 6.83
N THR A 62 1.48 -14.03 5.94
CA THR A 62 2.21 -15.26 6.31
C THR A 62 3.31 -15.03 7.35
N TYR A 63 3.96 -13.87 7.35
CA TYR A 63 5.15 -13.59 8.16
C TYR A 63 5.05 -12.29 8.97
N GLY A 64 3.84 -11.76 9.18
CA GLY A 64 3.68 -10.41 9.68
C GLY A 64 2.32 -9.80 9.42
N THR A 65 2.20 -8.49 9.65
CA THR A 65 0.98 -7.72 9.47
C THR A 65 1.17 -6.56 8.50
N PHE A 66 0.15 -6.31 7.68
CA PHE A 66 0.10 -5.20 6.73
C PHE A 66 -0.92 -4.14 7.16
N SER A 67 -0.54 -2.86 7.10
CA SER A 67 -1.44 -1.73 7.32
C SER A 67 -1.30 -0.69 6.21
N MET A 68 -2.38 0.03 5.92
CA MET A 68 -2.41 1.14 4.96
C MET A 68 -3.49 2.14 5.37
N ASP A 69 -3.18 3.44 5.27
CA ASP A 69 -4.16 4.50 5.51
C ASP A 69 -4.87 4.96 4.21
N VAL A 70 -5.80 5.91 4.32
CA VAL A 70 -6.55 6.44 3.15
C VAL A 70 -5.67 7.22 2.18
N ASN A 71 -4.51 7.71 2.63
CA ASN A 71 -3.57 8.49 1.83
C ASN A 71 -2.57 7.60 1.09
N GLY A 72 -2.59 6.28 1.33
CA GLY A 72 -1.71 5.32 0.69
C GLY A 72 -0.41 5.06 1.44
N ALA A 73 -0.24 5.61 2.64
CA ALA A 73 0.89 5.30 3.50
C ALA A 73 0.74 3.88 4.04
N TRP A 74 1.68 3.00 3.72
CA TRP A 74 1.62 1.59 4.11
C TRP A 74 2.80 1.15 4.95
N SER A 75 2.58 0.12 5.77
CA SER A 75 3.60 -0.56 6.54
C SER A 75 3.40 -2.08 6.55
N TYR A 76 4.51 -2.81 6.54
CA TYR A 76 4.54 -4.25 6.81
C TYR A 76 5.50 -4.52 7.98
N THR A 77 5.00 -5.16 9.03
CA THR A 77 5.76 -5.50 10.24
C THR A 77 5.92 -7.01 10.34
N LEU A 78 7.15 -7.50 10.53
CA LEU A 78 7.41 -8.92 10.83
C LEU A 78 6.89 -9.29 12.24
N ASP A 79 6.36 -10.50 12.37
CA ASP A 79 5.94 -11.08 13.67
C ASP A 79 7.11 -11.56 14.53
#